data_AF-V4KH84-F1
#
_entry.id   AF-V4KH84-F1
#
_cell.length_a   1.000
_cell.length_b   1.000
_cell.length_c   1.000
_cell.angle_alpha   90.00
_cell.angle_beta   90.00
_cell.angle_gamma   90.00
#
_symmetry.space_group_name_H-M   'P 1'
#
loop_
_entity.id
_entity.type
_entity.pdbx_description
1 polymer ?
#
loop_
_entity_poly.entity_id
_entity_poly.type
_entity_poly.pdbx_seq_one_letter_code
_entity_poly.pdbx_strand_id
1 'polypeptide(L)'
;MYTTLILHGRRSLVLQKWPNLRGLVQNEFSAFSSSFSSASAVADVSLPQDGRKEKTFTVSYLVDSLGLARKLADSICRKVSSQSKGDPDSVLSLLRSHGFTDPQISRIITVYPRFLMLNAEESLGPKLQFLQSRGATSSELTEIVSKVPKILGIKKDKAFSVYYDFIKEIIEADKSSKYVKLCHSSPEGSAQENKLRNVLALRELGVPQKLLFSMLISNFQSVSGKERFEESVKKVVNMGFDPTTLLFVHALHAVYQMSDKTIEEKVNVYKRLGFDVEDVWEMFKKCPNILTLSEQKIVNKVETFLGLGFSRDEFVRMAKRFPQLLGCSSETLIKKNEFVVKKMNWSIKALASNPVVFGLSFEKRIVPRCNVIKSLMSKGLLGSKLPPLSLLLAITDEAFLNKFVRKYDDKELVAELMTILTKGRVS
;
A
#
# COMPACT_ATOMS: atom_id res chain seq x y z
N MET A 1 0.74 -33.94 -9.05
CA MET A 1 2.17 -34.13 -9.35
C MET A 1 2.84 -32.78 -9.61
N TYR A 2 3.46 -32.17 -8.59
CA TYR A 2 4.41 -31.07 -8.78
C TYR A 2 5.57 -31.22 -7.78
N THR A 3 6.47 -32.13 -8.13
CA THR A 3 7.86 -32.26 -7.69
C THR A 3 8.63 -32.28 -9.01
N THR A 4 9.66 -31.48 -9.33
CA THR A 4 10.86 -31.13 -8.57
C THR A 4 11.64 -30.11 -9.43
N LEU A 5 12.40 -29.18 -8.83
CA LEU A 5 13.81 -28.83 -9.18
C LEU A 5 14.22 -27.41 -8.70
N ILE A 6 14.96 -27.42 -7.58
CA ILE A 6 16.22 -26.72 -7.30
C ILE A 6 16.28 -25.17 -7.39
N LEU A 7 16.33 -24.55 -6.21
CA LEU A 7 17.35 -23.56 -5.83
C LEU A 7 17.75 -23.85 -4.37
N HIS A 8 18.57 -24.89 -4.20
CA HIS A 8 19.21 -25.27 -2.94
C HIS A 8 20.41 -24.34 -2.68
N GLY A 9 20.43 -23.69 -1.52
CA GLY A 9 21.57 -22.86 -1.10
C GLY A 9 21.24 -21.91 0.04
N ARG A 10 20.05 -21.28 0.02
CA ARG A 10 19.55 -20.42 1.13
C ARG A 10 18.27 -20.93 1.80
N ARG A 11 17.60 -21.93 1.23
CA ARG A 11 16.27 -22.41 1.66
C ARG A 11 16.25 -23.20 2.97
N SER A 12 17.42 -23.67 3.46
CA SER A 12 17.50 -24.62 4.59
C SER A 12 17.46 -23.95 5.97
N LEU A 13 17.93 -22.71 6.13
CA LEU A 13 18.11 -22.12 7.47
C LEU A 13 16.83 -21.53 8.09
N VAL A 14 15.82 -21.17 7.28
CA VAL A 14 14.59 -20.53 7.80
C VAL A 14 13.61 -21.56 8.37
N LEU A 15 13.46 -22.71 7.70
CA LEU A 15 12.53 -23.77 8.11
C LEU A 15 13.09 -24.68 9.22
N GLN A 16 14.41 -24.70 9.42
CA GLN A 16 15.05 -25.46 10.52
C GLN A 16 14.78 -24.89 11.92
N LYS A 17 14.16 -23.71 12.04
CA LYS A 17 13.84 -23.10 13.33
C LYS A 17 12.57 -23.67 14.01
N TRP A 18 11.86 -24.63 13.40
CA TRP A 18 10.51 -25.04 13.82
C TRP A 18 10.40 -26.54 14.16
N PRO A 19 10.48 -26.96 15.44
CA PRO A 19 10.41 -28.38 15.85
C PRO A 19 8.99 -28.99 15.92
N ASN A 20 7.92 -28.20 16.05
CA ASN A 20 6.64 -28.68 16.59
C ASN A 20 5.58 -29.20 15.58
N LEU A 21 5.94 -29.58 14.34
CA LEU A 21 4.92 -29.84 13.29
C LEU A 21 4.91 -31.26 12.71
N ARG A 22 5.16 -32.27 13.56
CA ARG A 22 4.81 -33.67 13.26
C ARG A 22 3.46 -34.01 13.92
N GLY A 23 2.38 -34.00 13.16
CA GLY A 23 1.11 -34.59 13.61
C GLY A 23 -0.11 -34.17 12.80
N LEU A 24 -0.59 -35.10 11.96
CA LEU A 24 -1.99 -35.41 11.54
C LEU A 24 -3.01 -34.26 11.53
N VAL A 25 -3.66 -33.83 10.43
CA VAL A 25 -4.47 -34.52 9.40
C VAL A 25 -5.53 -35.48 9.94
N GLN A 26 -6.81 -35.05 9.97
CA GLN A 26 -7.96 -35.73 9.34
C GLN A 26 -9.29 -34.96 9.56
N ASN A 27 -10.04 -34.78 8.45
CA ASN A 27 -11.51 -34.89 8.23
C ASN A 27 -12.52 -34.24 9.21
N GLU A 28 -13.71 -33.73 8.84
CA GLU A 28 -14.54 -33.70 7.62
C GLU A 28 -15.79 -32.79 7.86
N PHE A 29 -16.61 -32.60 6.80
CA PHE A 29 -18.01 -32.11 6.73
C PHE A 29 -18.24 -30.58 6.57
N SER A 30 -18.71 -30.09 5.40
CA SER A 30 -20.10 -30.01 4.84
C SER A 30 -20.98 -29.00 5.62
N ALA A 31 -21.91 -28.19 5.09
CA ALA A 31 -22.49 -27.89 3.78
C ALA A 31 -23.31 -26.58 3.92
N PHE A 32 -23.46 -25.80 2.82
CA PHE A 32 -24.52 -24.83 2.40
C PHE A 32 -25.33 -24.00 3.46
N SER A 33 -25.78 -22.76 3.26
CA SER A 33 -26.37 -22.09 2.09
C SER A 33 -26.53 -20.57 2.37
N SER A 34 -26.70 -19.82 1.29
CA SER A 34 -26.89 -18.38 1.07
C SER A 34 -28.15 -17.74 1.70
N SER A 35 -28.15 -16.41 1.87
CA SER A 35 -28.89 -15.47 1.00
C SER A 35 -28.75 -14.00 1.40
N PHE A 36 -28.77 -13.14 0.37
CA PHE A 36 -28.82 -11.69 0.37
C PHE A 36 -30.21 -11.14 0.72
N SER A 37 -30.28 -9.91 1.24
CA SER A 37 -31.14 -8.83 0.69
C SER A 37 -30.90 -7.46 1.35
N SER A 38 -31.29 -6.43 0.62
CA SER A 38 -30.91 -5.00 0.70
C SER A 38 -32.00 -4.08 1.28
N ALA A 39 -31.67 -2.78 1.31
CA ALA A 39 -32.48 -1.55 1.42
C ALA A 39 -32.65 -0.99 2.84
N SER A 40 -32.69 0.33 3.11
CA SER A 40 -32.81 1.55 2.31
C SER A 40 -32.23 2.77 3.08
N ALA A 41 -32.07 3.89 2.38
CA ALA A 41 -31.58 5.17 2.88
C ALA A 41 -32.71 6.06 3.44
N VAL A 42 -32.37 6.94 4.40
CA VAL A 42 -33.05 8.23 4.58
C VAL A 42 -31.99 9.27 4.95
N ALA A 43 -31.96 10.36 4.19
CA ALA A 43 -31.19 11.56 4.45
C ALA A 43 -32.01 12.49 5.35
N ASP A 44 -31.36 13.17 6.29
CA ASP A 44 -31.98 14.29 6.99
C ASP A 44 -31.04 15.51 6.99
N VAL A 45 -31.64 16.65 6.68
CA VAL A 45 -31.01 17.95 6.41
C VAL A 45 -31.19 18.82 7.64
N SER A 46 -30.13 19.51 8.09
CA SER A 46 -30.27 20.62 9.04
C SER A 46 -29.25 21.72 8.73
N LEU A 47 -29.77 22.94 8.73
CA LEU A 47 -29.14 24.23 8.39
C LEU A 47 -28.11 24.72 9.45
N PRO A 48 -27.26 25.71 9.10
CA PRO A 48 -26.03 26.01 9.84
C PRO A 48 -26.21 27.14 10.86
N GLN A 49 -25.53 27.02 12.01
CA GLN A 49 -25.19 28.17 12.84
C GLN A 49 -23.76 28.07 13.43
N ASP A 50 -23.03 29.15 13.18
CA ASP A 50 -22.09 29.86 14.05
C ASP A 50 -20.59 29.48 14.11
N GLY A 51 -19.76 30.32 13.47
CA GLY A 51 -18.94 31.25 14.26
C GLY A 51 -17.50 30.89 14.64
N ARG A 52 -16.98 29.67 14.40
CA ARG A 52 -15.53 29.40 14.59
C ARG A 52 -14.77 29.49 13.28
N LYS A 53 -13.85 30.45 13.18
CA LYS A 53 -12.88 30.59 12.08
C LYS A 53 -12.17 29.25 11.85
N GLU A 54 -12.64 28.53 10.83
CA GLU A 54 -12.14 27.24 10.39
C GLU A 54 -10.73 27.45 9.80
N LYS A 55 -9.69 27.24 10.60
CA LYS A 55 -8.31 27.28 10.10
C LYS A 55 -8.09 26.06 9.24
N THR A 56 -8.04 26.28 7.92
CA THR A 56 -7.85 25.22 6.93
C THR A 56 -6.52 24.52 7.17
N PHE A 57 -6.53 23.19 7.17
CA PHE A 57 -5.32 22.37 7.31
C PHE A 57 -4.43 22.56 6.06
N THR A 58 -3.46 23.47 6.15
CA THR A 58 -2.63 23.92 5.01
C THR A 58 -1.20 23.37 5.07
N VAL A 59 -0.52 23.40 3.91
CA VAL A 59 0.89 23.02 3.80
C VAL A 59 1.77 23.93 4.65
N SER A 60 1.48 25.23 4.71
CA SER A 60 2.19 26.19 5.56
C SER A 60 2.04 25.83 7.05
N TYR A 61 0.83 25.50 7.49
CA TYR A 61 0.59 25.08 8.87
C TYR A 61 1.50 23.92 9.30
N LEU A 62 1.62 22.87 8.49
CA LEU A 62 2.50 21.74 8.81
C LEU A 62 4.00 22.08 8.78
N VAL A 63 4.40 23.03 7.93
CA VAL A 63 5.78 23.53 7.88
C VAL A 63 6.08 24.34 9.13
N ASP A 64 5.18 25.23 9.50
CA ASP A 64 5.38 26.19 10.59
C ASP A 64 5.25 25.52 11.96
N SER A 65 4.27 24.62 12.15
CA SER A 65 3.99 23.98 13.44
C SER A 65 4.91 22.80 13.77
N LEU A 66 5.51 22.15 12.76
CA LEU A 66 6.28 20.89 12.92
C LEU A 66 7.63 20.88 12.18
N GLY A 67 7.98 21.96 11.47
CA GLY A 67 9.24 22.04 10.72
C GLY A 67 9.33 21.07 9.55
N LEU A 68 8.20 20.57 9.02
CA LEU A 68 8.20 19.59 7.95
C LEU A 68 8.68 20.20 6.63
N ALA A 69 9.42 19.42 5.84
CA ALA A 69 9.74 19.81 4.47
C ALA A 69 8.45 20.03 3.66
N ARG A 70 8.36 21.14 2.92
CA ARG A 70 7.16 21.54 2.16
C ARG A 70 6.59 20.43 1.26
N LYS A 71 7.45 19.61 0.64
CA LYS A 71 7.02 18.46 -0.18
C LYS A 71 6.31 17.36 0.64
N LEU A 72 6.79 17.10 1.84
CA LEU A 72 6.20 16.13 2.75
C LEU A 72 4.86 16.66 3.31
N ALA A 73 4.83 17.94 3.72
CA ALA A 73 3.61 18.63 4.14
C ALA A 73 2.53 18.60 3.05
N ASP A 74 2.87 18.91 1.80
CA ASP A 74 1.98 18.79 0.63
C ASP A 74 1.46 17.35 0.44
N SER A 75 2.32 16.34 0.62
CA SER A 75 1.88 14.94 0.59
C SER A 75 0.92 14.56 1.71
N ILE A 76 1.05 15.16 2.89
CA ILE A 76 0.20 14.90 4.07
C ILE A 76 -1.15 15.58 3.87
N CYS A 77 -1.17 16.86 3.49
CA CYS A 77 -2.39 17.61 3.20
C CYS A 77 -3.26 16.86 2.20
N ARG A 78 -2.71 16.41 1.06
CA ARG A 78 -3.45 15.61 0.07
C ARG A 78 -4.13 14.35 0.61
N LYS A 79 -3.62 13.76 1.69
CA LYS A 79 -4.20 12.55 2.32
C LYS A 79 -5.33 12.88 3.31
N VAL A 80 -5.46 14.15 3.71
CA VAL A 80 -6.36 14.64 4.76
C VAL A 80 -7.45 15.57 4.21
N SER A 81 -7.24 16.20 3.04
CA SER A 81 -8.10 17.24 2.43
C SER A 81 -9.58 16.87 2.17
N SER A 82 -10.05 15.65 2.48
CA SER A 82 -11.41 15.21 2.14
C SER A 82 -12.45 15.35 3.27
N GLN A 83 -12.06 15.68 4.52
CA GLN A 83 -13.00 15.77 5.65
C GLN A 83 -12.52 16.81 6.70
N SER A 84 -12.99 18.06 6.62
CA SER A 84 -12.63 19.14 7.57
C SER A 84 -13.48 19.13 8.85
N LYS A 85 -13.32 18.12 9.70
CA LYS A 85 -13.92 18.11 11.05
C LYS A 85 -12.92 17.71 12.14
N GLY A 86 -11.73 18.29 12.12
CA GLY A 86 -10.70 18.04 13.12
C GLY A 86 -10.07 19.34 13.62
N ASP A 87 -9.52 19.30 14.84
CA ASP A 87 -8.72 20.38 15.43
C ASP A 87 -7.26 19.90 15.62
N PRO A 88 -6.40 20.11 14.61
CA PRO A 88 -5.01 19.71 14.67
C PRO A 88 -4.26 20.35 15.84
N ASP A 89 -4.57 21.59 16.22
CA ASP A 89 -3.86 22.29 17.30
C ASP A 89 -4.13 21.60 18.64
N SER A 90 -5.38 21.22 18.91
CA SER A 90 -5.74 20.45 20.09
C SER A 90 -5.05 19.08 20.12
N VAL A 91 -4.95 18.38 18.98
CA VAL A 91 -4.22 17.11 18.90
C VAL A 91 -2.73 17.28 19.17
N LEU A 92 -2.10 18.29 18.57
CA LEU A 92 -0.67 18.57 18.79
C LEU A 92 -0.38 18.97 20.23
N SER A 93 -1.22 19.83 20.82
CA SER A 93 -1.12 20.26 22.22
C SER A 93 -1.23 19.08 23.17
N LEU A 94 -2.23 18.20 22.95
CA LEU A 94 -2.41 16.98 23.73
C LEU A 94 -1.19 16.04 23.67
N LEU A 95 -0.61 15.84 22.48
CA LEU A 95 0.60 15.02 22.37
C LEU A 95 1.77 15.65 23.14
N ARG A 96 1.99 16.96 23.00
CA ARG A 96 3.07 17.64 23.73
C ARG A 96 2.87 17.56 25.25
N SER A 97 1.63 17.69 25.73
CA SER A 97 1.34 17.55 27.18
C SER A 97 1.59 16.15 27.71
N HIS A 98 1.56 15.11 26.86
CA HIS A 98 1.92 13.74 27.20
C HIS A 98 3.40 13.40 26.91
N GLY A 99 4.24 14.41 26.64
CA GLY A 99 5.69 14.26 26.51
C GLY A 99 6.18 13.84 25.12
N PHE A 100 5.34 13.91 24.08
CA PHE A 100 5.79 13.66 22.72
C PHE A 100 6.64 14.82 22.20
N THR A 101 7.79 14.47 21.62
CA THR A 101 8.67 15.44 20.95
C THR A 101 8.19 15.74 19.53
N ASP A 102 8.47 16.94 19.00
CA ASP A 102 8.10 17.30 17.63
C ASP A 102 8.61 16.32 16.55
N PRO A 103 9.81 15.71 16.65
CA PRO A 103 10.23 14.64 15.74
C PRO A 103 9.35 13.37 15.82
N GLN A 104 8.90 12.99 17.01
CA GLN A 104 7.98 11.85 17.19
C GLN A 104 6.61 12.17 16.58
N ILE A 105 6.08 13.35 16.86
CA ILE A 105 4.82 13.85 16.29
C ILE A 105 4.89 13.89 14.76
N SER A 106 5.98 14.44 14.21
CA SER A 106 6.25 14.47 12.77
C SER A 106 6.24 13.07 12.14
N ARG A 107 6.83 12.08 12.83
CA ARG A 107 6.80 10.68 12.39
C ARG A 107 5.39 10.09 12.43
N ILE A 108 4.64 10.32 13.51
CA ILE A 108 3.23 9.89 13.65
C ILE A 108 2.40 10.39 12.47
N ILE A 109 2.46 11.68 12.18
CA ILE A 109 1.65 12.32 11.14
C ILE A 109 2.10 11.88 9.75
N THR A 110 3.40 11.65 9.56
CA THR A 110 3.93 11.11 8.30
C THR A 110 3.38 9.71 8.00
N VAL A 111 3.32 8.85 9.03
CA VAL A 111 2.83 7.47 8.92
C VAL A 111 1.31 7.42 8.83
N TYR A 112 0.61 8.25 9.61
CA TYR A 112 -0.84 8.25 9.71
C TYR A 112 -1.40 9.69 9.74
N PRO A 113 -1.48 10.38 8.58
CA PRO A 113 -1.93 11.78 8.48
C PRO A 113 -3.30 12.06 9.09
N ARG A 114 -4.23 11.10 9.00
CA ARG A 114 -5.58 11.21 9.56
C ARG A 114 -5.59 11.30 11.09
N PHE A 115 -4.46 11.04 11.75
CA PHE A 115 -4.32 11.21 13.20
C PHE A 115 -4.69 12.63 13.66
N LEU A 116 -4.36 13.65 12.86
CA LEU A 116 -4.68 15.05 13.17
C LEU A 116 -6.18 15.38 13.09
N MET A 117 -6.97 14.50 12.47
CA MET A 117 -8.42 14.67 12.35
C MET A 117 -9.19 13.94 13.46
N LEU A 118 -8.49 13.27 14.38
CA LEU A 118 -9.12 12.60 15.50
C LEU A 118 -9.49 13.62 16.58
N ASN A 119 -10.57 13.38 17.32
CA ASN A 119 -10.95 14.23 18.44
C ASN A 119 -9.93 14.05 19.59
N ALA A 120 -9.24 15.13 19.95
CA ALA A 120 -8.25 15.13 21.03
C ALA A 120 -8.89 14.80 22.39
N GLU A 121 -10.00 15.42 22.72
CA GLU A 121 -10.65 15.33 24.04
C GLU A 121 -11.50 14.06 24.19
N GLU A 122 -12.26 13.70 23.15
CA GLU A 122 -13.20 12.57 23.25
C GLU A 122 -12.57 11.22 22.86
N SER A 123 -11.50 11.23 22.06
CA SER A 123 -10.95 9.99 21.49
C SER A 123 -9.53 9.68 21.94
N LEU A 124 -8.61 10.64 21.82
CA LEU A 124 -7.19 10.41 22.08
C LEU A 124 -6.86 10.53 23.58
N GLY A 125 -7.29 11.63 24.22
CA GLY A 125 -7.02 11.95 25.61
C GLY A 125 -7.41 10.82 26.57
N PRO A 126 -8.65 10.30 26.52
CA PRO A 126 -9.09 9.22 27.41
C PRO A 126 -8.23 7.96 27.27
N LYS A 127 -7.72 7.65 26.08
CA LYS A 127 -6.86 6.48 25.85
C LYS A 127 -5.46 6.67 26.40
N LEU A 128 -4.89 7.87 26.23
CA LEU A 128 -3.58 8.20 26.80
C LEU A 128 -3.63 8.19 28.33
N GLN A 129 -4.65 8.82 28.91
CA GLN A 129 -4.90 8.83 30.35
C GLN A 129 -5.14 7.43 30.90
N PHE A 130 -5.92 6.60 30.20
CA PHE A 130 -6.16 5.21 30.58
C PHE A 130 -4.86 4.38 30.61
N LEU A 131 -3.93 4.60 29.66
CA LEU A 131 -2.64 3.91 29.69
C LEU A 131 -1.77 4.38 30.86
N GLN A 132 -1.75 5.68 31.14
CA GLN A 132 -1.00 6.23 32.27
C GLN A 132 -1.58 5.77 33.62
N SER A 133 -2.90 5.68 33.76
CA SER A 133 -3.54 5.17 34.98
C SER A 133 -3.27 3.68 35.23
N ARG A 134 -2.92 2.93 34.17
CA ARG A 134 -2.40 1.55 34.26
C ARG A 134 -0.90 1.47 34.54
N GLY A 135 -0.21 2.59 34.70
CA GLY A 135 1.22 2.65 35.03
C GLY A 135 2.16 2.77 33.83
N ALA A 136 1.66 3.03 32.61
CA ALA A 136 2.52 3.27 31.46
C ALA A 136 3.33 4.56 31.65
N THR A 137 4.65 4.49 31.52
CA THR A 137 5.52 5.68 31.59
C THR A 137 5.38 6.54 30.34
N SER A 138 5.65 7.84 30.43
CA SER A 138 5.62 8.73 29.26
C SER A 138 6.62 8.30 28.18
N SER A 139 7.79 7.76 28.55
CA SER A 139 8.77 7.25 27.58
C SER A 139 8.25 6.01 26.83
N GLU A 140 7.63 5.08 27.53
CA GLU A 140 7.04 3.87 26.93
C GLU A 140 5.90 4.25 25.99
N LEU A 141 5.00 5.10 26.46
CA LEU A 141 3.85 5.58 25.71
C LEU A 141 4.28 6.30 24.42
N THR A 142 5.25 7.22 24.52
CA THR A 142 5.75 7.94 23.34
C THR A 142 6.48 7.01 22.38
N GLU A 143 7.23 6.01 22.85
CA GLU A 143 7.88 5.01 22.00
C GLU A 143 6.87 4.17 21.20
N ILE A 144 5.87 3.62 21.89
CA ILE A 144 4.87 2.72 21.30
C ILE A 144 4.00 3.49 20.29
N VAL A 145 3.43 4.62 20.70
CA VAL A 145 2.54 5.40 19.83
C VAL A 145 3.30 5.97 18.63
N SER A 146 4.58 6.32 18.77
CA SER A 146 5.41 6.74 17.63
C SER A 146 5.63 5.63 16.60
N LYS A 147 5.74 4.37 17.05
CA LYS A 147 5.89 3.20 16.17
C LYS A 147 4.56 2.74 15.58
N VAL A 148 3.47 2.86 16.34
CA VAL A 148 2.14 2.30 16.00
C VAL A 148 1.01 3.32 16.25
N PRO A 149 0.95 4.45 15.52
CA PRO A 149 0.02 5.53 15.89
C PRO A 149 -1.46 5.13 15.81
N LYS A 150 -1.78 4.24 14.87
CA LYS A 150 -3.15 3.75 14.63
C LYS A 150 -3.69 2.90 15.78
N ILE A 151 -2.88 2.50 16.76
CA ILE A 151 -3.35 1.79 17.96
C ILE A 151 -4.41 2.61 18.73
N LEU A 152 -4.24 3.94 18.78
CA LEU A 152 -5.20 4.84 19.42
C LEU A 152 -6.53 4.94 18.67
N GLY A 153 -6.63 4.40 17.46
CA GLY A 153 -7.89 4.31 16.69
C GLY A 153 -8.75 3.08 17.04
N ILE A 154 -8.27 2.15 17.87
CA ILE A 154 -9.04 0.95 18.25
C ILE A 154 -10.20 1.35 19.16
N LYS A 155 -11.44 1.06 18.75
CA LYS A 155 -12.66 1.51 19.47
C LYS A 155 -12.98 0.71 20.74
N LYS A 156 -12.54 -0.55 20.83
CA LYS A 156 -12.85 -1.43 21.97
C LYS A 156 -11.72 -1.34 22.99
N ASP A 157 -11.98 -0.80 24.17
CA ASP A 157 -10.95 -0.56 25.20
C ASP A 157 -10.23 -1.83 25.64
N LYS A 158 -10.96 -2.95 25.80
CA LYS A 158 -10.36 -4.27 26.09
C LYS A 158 -9.45 -4.77 24.97
N ALA A 159 -9.76 -4.48 23.71
CA ALA A 159 -8.91 -4.89 22.60
C ALA A 159 -7.68 -3.98 22.46
N PHE A 160 -7.88 -2.68 22.73
CA PHE A 160 -6.82 -1.68 22.77
C PHE A 160 -5.77 -2.01 23.82
N SER A 161 -6.17 -2.29 25.06
CA SER A 161 -5.25 -2.62 26.16
C SER A 161 -4.40 -3.85 25.84
N VAL A 162 -5.03 -4.94 25.40
CA VAL A 162 -4.34 -6.19 25.05
C VAL A 162 -3.31 -5.99 23.94
N TYR A 163 -3.64 -5.21 22.90
CA TYR A 163 -2.67 -4.94 21.82
C TYR A 163 -1.55 -4.00 22.27
N TYR A 164 -1.83 -3.05 23.16
CA TYR A 164 -0.81 -2.18 23.71
C TYR A 164 0.22 -2.98 24.53
N ASP A 165 -0.26 -3.79 25.47
CA ASP A 165 0.57 -4.63 26.34
C ASP A 165 1.43 -5.59 25.50
N PHE A 166 0.82 -6.20 24.47
CA PHE A 166 1.54 -7.09 23.55
C PHE A 166 2.60 -6.37 22.69
N ILE A 167 2.34 -5.15 22.22
CA ILE A 167 3.34 -4.36 21.48
C ILE A 167 4.51 -3.99 22.39
N LYS A 168 4.23 -3.61 23.64
CA LYS A 168 5.25 -3.33 24.66
C LYS A 168 6.18 -4.53 24.84
N GLU A 169 5.62 -5.72 25.07
CA GLU A 169 6.39 -6.95 25.25
C GLU A 169 7.29 -7.25 24.05
N ILE A 170 6.79 -7.12 22.82
CA ILE A 170 7.61 -7.32 21.61
C ILE A 170 8.76 -6.30 21.54
N ILE A 171 8.49 -5.03 21.84
CA ILE A 171 9.52 -3.99 21.83
C ILE A 171 10.61 -4.28 22.87
N GLU A 172 10.24 -4.66 24.09
CA GLU A 172 11.17 -5.01 25.15
C GLU A 172 11.97 -6.27 24.82
N ALA A 173 11.31 -7.32 24.32
CA ALA A 173 11.96 -8.56 23.92
C ALA A 173 12.95 -8.37 22.75
N ASP A 174 12.71 -7.40 21.87
CA ASP A 174 13.62 -7.07 20.76
C ASP A 174 14.73 -6.09 21.16
N LYS A 175 14.63 -5.42 22.32
CA LYS A 175 15.74 -4.65 22.91
C LYS A 175 16.80 -5.56 23.55
N SER A 176 16.38 -6.74 24.02
CA SER A 176 17.29 -7.76 24.54
C SER A 176 18.23 -8.27 23.45
N SER A 177 19.53 -8.36 23.76
CA SER A 177 20.54 -8.94 22.86
C SER A 177 20.33 -10.44 22.60
N LYS A 178 19.53 -11.11 23.43
CA LYS A 178 19.09 -12.50 23.26
C LYS A 178 17.66 -12.52 22.74
N TYR A 179 17.40 -13.29 21.67
CA TYR A 179 16.04 -13.54 21.22
C TYR A 179 15.24 -14.22 22.34
N VAL A 180 14.27 -13.50 22.91
CA VAL A 180 13.34 -14.05 23.91
C VAL A 180 12.14 -14.63 23.18
N LYS A 181 11.89 -15.93 23.36
CA LYS A 181 10.63 -16.55 22.93
C LYS A 181 9.53 -16.08 23.88
N LEU A 182 8.56 -15.35 23.35
CA LEU A 182 7.38 -14.94 24.10
C LEU A 182 6.41 -16.12 24.12
N CYS A 183 6.19 -16.70 25.30
CA CYS A 183 5.23 -17.78 25.49
C CYS A 183 3.96 -17.20 26.11
N HIS A 184 2.96 -16.89 25.30
CA HIS A 184 1.61 -16.71 25.82
C HIS A 184 0.92 -18.07 25.87
N SER A 185 0.61 -18.52 27.08
CA SER A 185 -0.42 -19.54 27.31
C SER A 185 -1.78 -18.89 27.01
N SER A 186 -2.13 -18.73 25.74
CA SER A 186 -3.45 -18.21 25.35
C SER A 186 -4.43 -19.38 25.18
N PRO A 187 -5.62 -19.31 25.82
CA PRO A 187 -6.74 -20.17 25.49
C PRO A 187 -7.05 -20.08 23.98
N GLU A 188 -7.41 -21.19 23.38
CA GLU A 188 -7.69 -21.25 21.95
C GLU A 188 -9.15 -20.86 21.67
N GLY A 189 -9.37 -19.89 20.78
CA GLY A 189 -10.70 -19.73 20.18
C GLY A 189 -11.05 -18.37 19.61
N SER A 190 -10.59 -17.26 20.20
CA SER A 190 -10.99 -15.93 19.71
C SER A 190 -10.11 -15.45 18.55
N ALA A 191 -10.71 -14.63 17.66
CA ALA A 191 -9.97 -13.98 16.58
C ALA A 191 -8.85 -13.06 17.08
N GLN A 192 -8.98 -12.52 18.30
CA GLN A 192 -7.96 -11.70 18.94
C GLN A 192 -6.76 -12.55 19.40
N GLU A 193 -7.00 -13.65 20.10
CA GLU A 193 -5.94 -14.57 20.57
C GLU A 193 -5.18 -15.19 19.40
N ASN A 194 -5.90 -15.64 18.36
CA ASN A 194 -5.26 -16.13 17.13
C ASN A 194 -4.32 -15.09 16.54
N LYS A 195 -4.71 -13.82 16.58
CA LYS A 195 -3.89 -12.72 16.06
C LYS A 195 -2.60 -12.54 16.83
N LEU A 196 -2.65 -12.56 18.16
CA LEU A 196 -1.46 -12.47 19.01
C LEU A 196 -0.50 -13.63 18.73
N ARG A 197 -1.03 -14.86 18.76
CA ARG A 197 -0.27 -16.09 18.49
C ARG A 197 0.40 -16.05 17.13
N ASN A 198 -0.34 -15.68 16.09
CA ASN A 198 0.17 -15.64 14.72
C ASN A 198 1.20 -14.53 14.53
N VAL A 199 1.07 -13.38 15.20
CA VAL A 199 2.10 -12.33 15.20
C VAL A 199 3.39 -12.82 15.87
N LEU A 200 3.31 -13.59 16.96
CA LEU A 200 4.49 -14.21 17.56
C LEU A 200 5.18 -15.21 16.62
N ALA A 201 4.41 -16.06 15.94
CA ALA A 201 4.97 -16.98 14.94
C ALA A 201 5.68 -16.24 13.79
N LEU A 202 5.14 -15.10 13.35
CA LEU A 202 5.78 -14.23 12.36
C LEU A 202 7.02 -13.52 12.90
N ARG A 203 7.03 -13.16 14.18
CA ARG A 203 8.23 -12.63 14.85
C ARG A 203 9.35 -13.68 14.87
N GLU A 204 9.03 -14.93 15.20
CA GLU A 204 9.97 -16.06 15.15
C GLU A 204 10.54 -16.29 13.74
N LEU A 205 9.72 -16.04 12.71
CA LEU A 205 10.13 -16.11 11.31
C LEU A 205 11.04 -14.94 10.88
N GLY A 206 11.20 -13.91 11.70
CA GLY A 206 12.03 -12.74 11.43
C GLY A 206 11.30 -11.61 10.69
N VAL A 207 9.96 -11.59 10.72
CA VAL A 207 9.18 -10.48 10.16
C VAL A 207 9.43 -9.20 10.99
N PRO A 208 9.82 -8.06 10.37
CA PRO A 208 10.11 -6.81 11.07
C PRO A 208 8.92 -6.26 11.87
N GLN A 209 9.20 -5.65 13.02
CA GLN A 209 8.20 -4.99 13.90
C GLN A 209 7.21 -4.11 13.14
N LYS A 210 7.70 -3.32 12.18
CA LYS A 210 6.85 -2.44 11.35
C LYS A 210 5.73 -3.22 10.63
N LEU A 211 6.03 -4.40 10.10
CA LEU A 211 5.05 -5.25 9.42
C LEU A 211 4.17 -5.97 10.44
N LEU A 212 4.76 -6.51 11.53
CA LEU A 212 4.03 -7.18 12.61
C LEU A 212 2.94 -6.28 13.21
N PHE A 213 3.31 -5.08 13.64
CA PHE A 213 2.37 -4.14 14.26
C PHE A 213 1.32 -3.64 13.27
N SER A 214 1.71 -3.44 12.00
CA SER A 214 0.75 -3.12 10.94
C SER A 214 -0.30 -4.23 10.77
N MET A 215 0.10 -5.49 10.87
CA MET A 215 -0.82 -6.63 10.81
C MET A 215 -1.70 -6.73 12.06
N LEU A 216 -1.13 -6.52 13.25
CA LEU A 216 -1.83 -6.54 14.53
C LEU A 216 -2.96 -5.50 14.62
N ILE A 217 -2.75 -4.28 14.10
CA ILE A 217 -3.74 -3.19 14.19
C ILE A 217 -4.70 -3.11 12.99
N SER A 218 -4.54 -3.97 11.99
CA SER A 218 -5.35 -3.95 10.77
C SER A 218 -6.29 -5.15 10.68
N ASN A 219 -7.35 -5.06 9.89
CA ASN A 219 -8.35 -6.14 9.75
C ASN A 219 -7.87 -7.27 8.81
N PHE A 220 -6.58 -7.62 8.85
CA PHE A 220 -6.04 -8.70 8.04
C PHE A 220 -6.52 -10.05 8.59
N GLN A 221 -7.56 -10.60 7.95
CA GLN A 221 -8.13 -11.90 8.31
C GLN A 221 -7.09 -13.03 8.29
N SER A 222 -6.06 -12.91 7.46
CA SER A 222 -4.97 -13.89 7.41
C SER A 222 -4.26 -14.08 8.74
N VAL A 223 -4.12 -13.02 9.54
CA VAL A 223 -3.42 -13.11 10.83
C VAL A 223 -4.38 -13.45 11.97
N SER A 224 -5.68 -13.30 11.80
CA SER A 224 -6.69 -13.69 12.81
C SER A 224 -7.14 -15.17 12.69
N GLY A 225 -6.60 -15.89 11.71
CA GLY A 225 -6.94 -17.27 11.39
C GLY A 225 -6.41 -18.33 12.35
N LYS A 226 -7.16 -19.42 12.57
CA LYS A 226 -6.68 -20.57 13.37
C LYS A 226 -5.95 -21.59 12.49
N GLU A 227 -6.69 -22.33 11.67
CA GLU A 227 -6.25 -23.63 11.13
C GLU A 227 -5.28 -23.51 9.95
N ARG A 228 -5.49 -22.53 9.07
CA ARG A 228 -4.74 -22.44 7.79
C ARG A 228 -3.51 -21.53 7.85
N PHE A 229 -3.26 -20.90 8.99
CA PHE A 229 -2.25 -19.85 9.09
C PHE A 229 -0.84 -20.38 8.85
N GLU A 230 -0.42 -21.39 9.61
CA GLU A 230 0.93 -21.94 9.53
C GLU A 230 1.22 -22.60 8.18
N GLU A 231 0.23 -23.31 7.62
CA GLU A 231 0.32 -23.89 6.29
C GLU A 231 0.51 -22.79 5.23
N SER A 232 -0.25 -21.69 5.33
CA SER A 232 -0.13 -20.54 4.42
C SER A 232 1.25 -19.88 4.53
N VAL A 233 1.77 -19.71 5.75
CA VAL A 233 3.12 -19.19 5.98
C VAL A 233 4.17 -20.10 5.32
N LYS A 234 4.12 -21.41 5.58
CA LYS A 234 5.03 -22.39 4.94
C LYS A 234 4.96 -22.31 3.42
N LYS A 235 3.76 -22.25 2.85
CA LYS A 235 3.54 -22.17 1.41
C LYS A 235 4.18 -20.92 0.81
N VAL A 236 3.97 -19.75 1.43
CA VAL A 236 4.54 -18.47 0.96
C VAL A 236 6.07 -18.45 1.09
N VAL A 237 6.63 -19.00 2.16
CA VAL A 237 8.09 -19.16 2.30
C VAL A 237 8.64 -20.11 1.24
N ASN A 238 7.97 -21.24 0.98
CA ASN A 238 8.36 -22.20 -0.06
C ASN A 238 8.29 -21.62 -1.47
N MET A 239 7.36 -20.70 -1.72
CA MET A 239 7.28 -19.91 -2.96
C MET A 239 8.45 -18.92 -3.14
N GLY A 240 9.24 -18.70 -2.09
CA GLY A 240 10.45 -17.87 -2.12
C GLY A 240 10.24 -16.41 -1.73
N PHE A 241 9.13 -16.07 -1.06
CA PHE A 241 8.95 -14.73 -0.53
C PHE A 241 9.80 -14.52 0.72
N ASP A 242 10.50 -13.39 0.76
CA ASP A 242 11.31 -12.98 1.91
C ASP A 242 10.40 -12.41 3.02
N PRO A 243 10.34 -13.04 4.22
CA PRO A 243 9.53 -12.60 5.36
C PRO A 243 9.77 -11.15 5.80
N THR A 244 10.92 -10.56 5.44
CA THR A 244 11.23 -9.17 5.79
C THR A 244 10.55 -8.13 4.91
N THR A 245 9.88 -8.57 3.84
CA THR A 245 9.33 -7.68 2.81
C THR A 245 7.81 -7.52 2.92
N LEU A 246 7.30 -6.40 2.43
CA LEU A 246 5.84 -6.21 2.31
C LEU A 246 5.20 -7.20 1.32
N LEU A 247 5.96 -7.67 0.33
CA LEU A 247 5.48 -8.67 -0.64
C LEU A 247 5.12 -9.99 0.04
N PHE A 248 5.86 -10.40 1.07
CA PHE A 248 5.50 -11.56 1.89
C PHE A 248 4.12 -11.39 2.54
N VAL A 249 3.82 -10.22 3.12
CA VAL A 249 2.52 -9.95 3.75
C VAL A 249 1.39 -10.02 2.73
N HIS A 250 1.58 -9.43 1.54
CA HIS A 250 0.59 -9.50 0.46
C HIS A 250 0.38 -10.93 -0.06
N ALA A 251 1.46 -11.71 -0.20
CA ALA A 251 1.38 -13.10 -0.62
C ALA A 251 0.68 -13.98 0.43
N LEU A 252 1.00 -13.79 1.71
CA LEU A 252 0.33 -14.45 2.83
C LEU A 252 -1.16 -14.15 2.85
N HIS A 253 -1.53 -12.89 2.64
CA HIS A 253 -2.93 -12.51 2.54
C HIS A 253 -3.64 -13.20 1.37
N ALA A 254 -3.03 -13.22 0.18
CA ALA A 254 -3.60 -13.86 -0.99
C ALA A 254 -3.77 -15.39 -0.81
N VAL A 255 -2.70 -16.08 -0.38
CA VAL A 255 -2.70 -17.53 -0.20
C VAL A 255 -3.65 -17.98 0.90
N TYR A 256 -3.70 -17.25 2.02
CA TYR A 256 -4.57 -17.61 3.14
C TYR A 256 -6.05 -17.62 2.76
N GLN A 257 -6.48 -16.70 1.89
CA GLN A 257 -7.89 -16.56 1.49
C GLN A 257 -8.38 -17.63 0.51
N MET A 258 -7.49 -18.42 -0.08
CA MET A 258 -7.82 -19.30 -1.20
C MET A 258 -7.41 -20.73 -0.89
N SER A 259 -8.22 -21.71 -1.30
CA SER A 259 -7.80 -23.12 -1.32
C SER A 259 -6.80 -23.37 -2.46
N ASP A 260 -6.11 -24.50 -2.43
CA ASP A 260 -5.23 -24.92 -3.52
C ASP A 260 -5.99 -25.04 -4.84
N LYS A 261 -7.19 -25.61 -4.79
CA LYS A 261 -8.12 -25.69 -5.94
C LYS A 261 -8.47 -24.30 -6.48
N THR A 262 -8.79 -23.35 -5.59
CA THR A 262 -9.10 -21.97 -6.01
C THR A 262 -7.89 -21.30 -6.66
N ILE A 263 -6.68 -21.52 -6.14
CA ILE A 263 -5.45 -20.98 -6.73
C ILE A 263 -5.24 -21.58 -8.13
N GLU A 264 -5.44 -22.88 -8.30
CA GLU A 264 -5.36 -23.56 -9.60
C GLU A 264 -6.40 -23.02 -10.59
N GLU A 265 -7.65 -22.85 -10.18
CA GLU A 265 -8.70 -22.23 -10.98
C GLU A 265 -8.30 -20.81 -11.42
N LYS A 266 -7.73 -20.00 -10.52
CA LYS A 266 -7.23 -18.65 -10.86
C LYS A 266 -6.12 -18.71 -11.90
N VAL A 267 -5.14 -19.60 -11.74
CA VAL A 267 -4.07 -19.78 -12.72
C VAL A 267 -4.63 -20.23 -14.07
N ASN A 268 -5.62 -21.12 -14.07
CA ASN A 268 -6.29 -21.58 -15.29
C ASN A 268 -7.06 -20.46 -16.00
N VAL A 269 -7.62 -19.47 -15.29
CA VAL A 269 -8.18 -18.26 -15.90
C VAL A 269 -7.11 -17.52 -16.71
N TYR A 270 -5.94 -17.28 -16.12
CA TYR A 270 -4.83 -16.64 -16.85
C TYR A 270 -4.39 -17.47 -18.05
N LYS A 271 -4.30 -18.79 -17.90
CA LYS A 271 -3.96 -19.71 -19.00
C LYS A 271 -4.93 -19.59 -20.17
N ARG A 272 -6.25 -19.59 -19.91
CA ARG A 272 -7.28 -19.39 -20.95
C ARG A 272 -7.16 -18.04 -21.66
N LEU A 273 -6.60 -17.04 -20.98
CA LEU A 273 -6.40 -15.69 -21.52
C LEU A 273 -5.09 -15.52 -22.29
N GLY A 274 -4.26 -16.57 -22.38
CA GLY A 274 -3.02 -16.60 -23.17
C GLY A 274 -1.75 -16.43 -22.34
N PHE A 275 -1.83 -16.47 -21.01
CA PHE A 275 -0.65 -16.44 -20.15
C PHE A 275 -0.07 -17.83 -19.98
N ASP A 276 1.26 -17.92 -20.02
CA ASP A 276 1.98 -19.11 -19.60
C ASP A 276 1.93 -19.27 -18.07
N VAL A 277 1.94 -20.51 -17.56
CA VAL A 277 1.76 -20.77 -16.11
C VAL A 277 2.93 -20.23 -15.31
N GLU A 278 4.15 -20.38 -15.83
CA GLU A 278 5.38 -19.87 -15.23
C GLU A 278 5.34 -18.34 -15.18
N ASP A 279 4.84 -17.69 -16.22
CA ASP A 279 4.64 -16.24 -16.26
C ASP A 279 3.68 -15.76 -15.17
N VAL A 280 2.58 -16.48 -14.94
CA VAL A 280 1.63 -16.15 -13.85
C VAL A 280 2.33 -16.19 -12.49
N TRP A 281 3.18 -17.18 -12.25
CA TRP A 281 3.93 -17.28 -11.00
C TRP A 281 5.00 -16.19 -10.85
N GLU A 282 5.69 -15.82 -11.94
CA GLU A 282 6.60 -14.68 -11.94
C GLU A 282 5.86 -13.37 -11.64
N MET A 283 4.69 -13.17 -12.24
CA MET A 283 3.84 -12.02 -11.99
C MET A 283 3.37 -12.00 -10.53
N PHE A 284 2.99 -13.16 -9.97
CA PHE A 284 2.55 -13.28 -8.57
C PHE A 284 3.67 -12.89 -7.60
N LYS A 285 4.92 -13.29 -7.87
CA LYS A 285 6.08 -12.88 -7.08
C LYS A 285 6.30 -11.37 -7.07
N LYS A 286 6.04 -10.70 -8.21
CA LYS A 286 6.15 -9.23 -8.33
C LYS A 286 4.94 -8.50 -7.73
N CYS A 287 3.76 -9.10 -7.79
CA CYS A 287 2.49 -8.51 -7.38
C CYS A 287 1.51 -9.60 -6.93
N PRO A 288 1.51 -9.99 -5.64
CA PRO A 288 0.69 -11.09 -5.17
C PRO A 288 -0.83 -10.90 -5.37
N ASN A 289 -1.26 -9.65 -5.44
CA ASN A 289 -2.66 -9.28 -5.59
C ASN A 289 -3.26 -9.74 -6.94
N ILE A 290 -2.47 -10.13 -7.95
CA ILE A 290 -3.01 -10.59 -9.23
C ILE A 290 -3.95 -11.80 -9.04
N LEU A 291 -3.63 -12.75 -8.16
CA LEU A 291 -4.45 -13.94 -7.94
C LEU A 291 -5.74 -13.63 -7.16
N THR A 292 -5.79 -12.48 -6.48
CA THR A 292 -6.97 -12.02 -5.75
C THR A 292 -8.00 -11.31 -6.64
N LEU A 293 -7.66 -11.03 -7.90
CA LEU A 293 -8.59 -10.42 -8.85
C LEU A 293 -9.72 -11.39 -9.21
N SER A 294 -10.93 -10.87 -9.44
CA SER A 294 -12.01 -11.67 -10.00
C SER A 294 -11.72 -11.97 -11.48
N GLU A 295 -12.23 -13.10 -11.98
CA GLU A 295 -12.12 -13.47 -13.39
C GLU A 295 -12.65 -12.34 -14.28
N GLN A 296 -13.83 -11.80 -13.98
CA GLN A 296 -14.41 -10.68 -14.72
C GLN A 296 -13.49 -9.47 -14.81
N LYS A 297 -12.76 -9.13 -13.73
CA LYS A 297 -11.81 -8.01 -13.75
C LYS A 297 -10.65 -8.27 -14.70
N ILE A 298 -10.15 -9.51 -14.75
CA ILE A 298 -9.05 -9.90 -15.62
C ILE A 298 -9.51 -9.91 -17.09
N VAL A 299 -10.66 -10.55 -17.37
CA VAL A 299 -11.29 -10.60 -18.71
C VAL A 299 -11.55 -9.19 -19.21
N ASN A 300 -12.23 -8.34 -18.44
CA ASN A 300 -12.49 -6.95 -18.82
C ASN A 300 -11.19 -6.18 -19.09
N LYS A 301 -10.10 -6.51 -18.39
CA LYS A 301 -8.81 -5.88 -18.64
C LYS A 301 -8.26 -6.27 -20.00
N VAL A 302 -8.25 -7.56 -20.31
CA VAL A 302 -7.83 -8.07 -21.62
C VAL A 302 -8.64 -7.40 -22.72
N GLU A 303 -9.98 -7.43 -22.63
CA GLU A 303 -10.87 -6.84 -23.64
C GLU A 303 -10.67 -5.33 -23.77
N THR A 304 -10.41 -4.62 -22.67
CA THR A 304 -10.06 -3.19 -22.73
C THR A 304 -8.81 -2.97 -23.59
N PHE A 305 -7.74 -3.77 -23.42
CA PHE A 305 -6.52 -3.61 -24.22
C PHE A 305 -6.71 -4.02 -25.68
N LEU A 306 -7.48 -5.07 -25.94
CA LEU A 306 -7.83 -5.45 -27.32
C LEU A 306 -8.61 -4.34 -28.03
N GLY A 307 -9.62 -3.75 -27.36
CA GLY A 307 -10.39 -2.63 -27.90
C GLY A 307 -9.59 -1.34 -28.10
N LEU A 308 -8.46 -1.19 -27.40
CA LEU A 308 -7.51 -0.09 -27.63
C LEU A 308 -6.56 -0.36 -28.80
N GLY A 309 -6.58 -1.57 -29.38
CA GLY A 309 -5.79 -1.96 -30.55
C GLY A 309 -4.51 -2.76 -30.23
N PHE A 310 -4.30 -3.18 -28.97
CA PHE A 310 -3.18 -4.05 -28.63
C PHE A 310 -3.47 -5.49 -29.03
N SER A 311 -2.46 -6.24 -29.48
CA SER A 311 -2.62 -7.68 -29.64
C SER A 311 -2.65 -8.39 -28.27
N ARG A 312 -3.20 -9.61 -28.25
CA ARG A 312 -3.20 -10.44 -27.04
C ARG A 312 -1.79 -10.70 -26.53
N ASP A 313 -0.84 -11.00 -27.43
CA ASP A 313 0.55 -11.25 -27.08
C ASP A 313 1.25 -9.98 -26.54
N GLU A 314 0.94 -8.82 -27.11
CA GLU A 314 1.43 -7.54 -26.58
C GLU A 314 0.93 -7.33 -25.15
N PHE A 315 -0.36 -7.55 -24.90
CA PHE A 315 -0.92 -7.44 -23.56
C PHE A 315 -0.27 -8.41 -22.56
N VAL A 316 -0.10 -9.69 -22.92
CA VAL A 316 0.54 -10.69 -22.05
C VAL A 316 1.97 -10.27 -21.70
N ARG A 317 2.77 -9.86 -22.69
CA ARG A 317 4.14 -9.34 -22.45
C ARG A 317 4.13 -8.10 -21.54
N MET A 318 3.20 -7.18 -21.76
CA MET A 318 3.05 -5.98 -20.94
C MET A 318 2.72 -6.33 -19.49
N ALA A 319 1.75 -7.21 -19.27
CA ALA A 319 1.31 -7.65 -17.95
C ALA A 319 2.42 -8.43 -17.22
N LYS A 320 3.20 -9.27 -17.92
CA LYS A 320 4.39 -9.95 -17.36
C LYS A 320 5.43 -8.94 -16.84
N ARG A 321 5.68 -7.88 -17.63
CA ARG A 321 6.66 -6.84 -17.28
C ARG A 321 6.16 -5.90 -16.19
N PHE A 322 4.85 -5.62 -16.15
CA PHE A 322 4.21 -4.70 -15.21
C PHE A 322 2.85 -5.23 -14.73
N PRO A 323 2.83 -6.19 -13.78
CA PRO A 323 1.59 -6.86 -13.36
C PRO A 323 0.56 -5.93 -12.70
N GLN A 324 1.01 -4.78 -12.17
CA GLN A 324 0.15 -3.75 -11.59
C GLN A 324 -0.84 -3.17 -12.63
N LEU A 325 -0.56 -3.35 -13.92
CA LEU A 325 -1.48 -3.01 -15.02
C LEU A 325 -2.87 -3.61 -14.82
N LEU A 326 -2.95 -4.84 -14.30
CA LEU A 326 -4.20 -5.56 -14.07
C LEU A 326 -5.10 -4.89 -13.02
N GLY A 327 -4.50 -4.15 -12.09
CA GLY A 327 -5.20 -3.42 -11.03
C GLY A 327 -5.64 -2.00 -11.40
N CYS A 328 -5.23 -1.47 -12.57
CA CYS A 328 -5.57 -0.11 -12.99
C CYS A 328 -7.06 -0.01 -13.42
N SER A 329 -7.72 1.15 -13.22
CA SER A 329 -9.08 1.34 -13.73
C SER A 329 -9.08 1.43 -15.27
N SER A 330 -10.09 0.83 -15.93
CA SER A 330 -10.16 0.86 -17.40
C SER A 330 -10.30 2.27 -17.95
N GLU A 331 -11.09 3.14 -17.30
CA GLU A 331 -11.21 4.56 -17.64
C GLU A 331 -9.85 5.27 -17.70
N THR A 332 -9.00 5.06 -16.68
CA THR A 332 -7.67 5.67 -16.64
C THR A 332 -6.77 5.15 -17.75
N LEU A 333 -6.86 3.86 -18.08
CA LEU A 333 -6.08 3.25 -19.16
C LEU A 333 -6.49 3.79 -20.53
N ILE A 334 -7.80 3.88 -20.78
CA ILE A 334 -8.37 4.43 -22.02
C ILE A 334 -7.93 5.90 -22.18
N LYS A 335 -8.14 6.74 -21.16
CA LYS A 335 -7.75 8.16 -21.18
C LYS A 335 -6.26 8.34 -21.49
N LYS A 336 -5.39 7.53 -20.87
CA LYS A 336 -3.94 7.55 -21.11
C LYS A 336 -3.59 7.13 -22.53
N ASN A 337 -4.21 6.05 -23.04
CA ASN A 337 -3.99 5.57 -24.39
C ASN A 337 -4.43 6.61 -25.43
N GLU A 338 -5.62 7.16 -25.31
CA GLU A 338 -6.14 8.17 -26.23
C GLU A 338 -5.26 9.41 -26.27
N PHE A 339 -4.81 9.89 -25.11
CA PHE A 339 -3.89 11.02 -25.07
C PHE A 339 -2.57 10.69 -25.77
N VAL A 340 -1.91 9.59 -25.40
CA VAL A 340 -0.57 9.28 -25.93
C VAL A 340 -0.61 8.89 -27.41
N VAL A 341 -1.60 8.12 -27.84
CA VAL A 341 -1.71 7.62 -29.21
C VAL A 341 -2.41 8.62 -30.12
N LYS A 342 -3.63 9.05 -29.78
CA LYS A 342 -4.44 9.89 -30.68
C LYS A 342 -4.02 11.35 -30.65
N LYS A 343 -3.76 11.92 -29.47
CA LYS A 343 -3.44 13.36 -29.34
C LYS A 343 -1.96 13.68 -29.53
N MET A 344 -1.10 12.76 -29.11
CA MET A 344 0.35 12.96 -29.10
C MET A 344 1.08 12.17 -30.20
N ASN A 345 0.37 11.36 -30.99
CA ASN A 345 0.87 10.63 -32.17
C ASN A 345 1.96 9.57 -31.89
N TRP A 346 2.10 9.09 -30.64
CA TRP A 346 2.93 7.91 -30.39
C TRP A 346 2.23 6.65 -30.87
N SER A 347 2.98 5.68 -31.39
CA SER A 347 2.40 4.40 -31.81
C SER A 347 1.98 3.54 -30.61
N ILE A 348 1.00 2.67 -30.83
CA ILE A 348 0.58 1.69 -29.82
C ILE A 348 1.73 0.74 -29.42
N LYS A 349 2.61 0.40 -30.37
CA LYS A 349 3.84 -0.38 -30.12
C LYS A 349 4.79 0.31 -29.14
N ALA A 350 4.84 1.64 -29.15
CA ALA A 350 5.63 2.40 -28.19
C ALA A 350 5.09 2.25 -26.76
N LEU A 351 3.76 2.23 -26.59
CA LEU A 351 3.11 1.93 -25.31
C LEU A 351 3.31 0.47 -24.90
N ALA A 352 3.18 -0.48 -25.84
CA ALA A 352 3.36 -1.90 -25.56
C ALA A 352 4.78 -2.21 -25.05
N SER A 353 5.77 -1.50 -25.57
CA SER A 353 7.17 -1.61 -25.13
C SER A 353 7.42 -0.99 -23.75
N ASN A 354 6.51 -0.14 -23.25
CA ASN A 354 6.68 0.66 -22.02
C ASN A 354 5.42 0.67 -21.13
N PRO A 355 4.96 -0.51 -20.63
CA PRO A 355 3.70 -0.61 -19.89
C PRO A 355 3.69 0.18 -18.56
N VAL A 356 4.87 0.53 -18.02
CA VAL A 356 5.01 1.38 -16.82
C VAL A 356 4.32 2.73 -16.98
N VAL A 357 4.16 3.23 -18.22
CA VAL A 357 3.44 4.49 -18.52
C VAL A 357 2.03 4.48 -17.91
N PHE A 358 1.35 3.34 -17.90
CA PHE A 358 0.01 3.21 -17.33
C PHE A 358 -0.01 3.37 -15.80
N GLY A 359 1.12 3.14 -15.12
CA GLY A 359 1.29 3.39 -13.68
C GLY A 359 1.62 4.84 -13.32
N LEU A 360 1.97 5.70 -14.28
CA LEU A 360 2.39 7.08 -14.01
C LEU A 360 1.19 8.03 -13.84
N SER A 361 1.39 9.12 -13.11
CA SER A 361 0.37 10.16 -12.95
C SER A 361 0.06 10.82 -14.29
N PHE A 362 -1.22 10.82 -14.68
CA PHE A 362 -1.64 11.40 -15.94
C PHE A 362 -1.41 12.92 -15.96
N GLU A 363 -2.01 13.64 -15.02
CA GLU A 363 -1.96 15.11 -14.97
C GLU A 363 -0.60 15.65 -14.50
N LYS A 364 0.09 14.95 -13.58
CA LYS A 364 1.34 15.47 -12.99
C LYS A 364 2.60 15.09 -13.76
N ARG A 365 2.53 14.10 -14.64
CA ARG A 365 3.71 13.55 -15.33
C ARG A 365 3.51 13.33 -16.82
N ILE A 366 2.45 12.63 -17.24
CA ILE A 366 2.26 12.30 -18.66
C ILE A 366 1.97 13.57 -19.47
N VAL A 367 0.90 14.29 -19.12
CA VAL A 367 0.46 15.47 -19.87
C VAL A 367 1.54 16.56 -19.96
N PRO A 368 2.18 16.99 -18.85
CA PRO A 368 3.12 18.11 -18.92
C PRO A 368 4.37 17.77 -19.73
N ARG A 369 4.92 16.55 -19.57
CA ARG A 369 6.11 16.12 -20.31
C ARG A 369 5.83 15.93 -21.79
N CYS A 370 4.68 15.38 -22.15
CA CYS A 370 4.26 15.29 -23.55
C CYS A 370 4.09 16.67 -24.19
N ASN A 371 3.50 17.64 -23.48
CA ASN A 371 3.34 19.01 -23.98
C ASN A 371 4.68 19.72 -24.21
N VAL A 372 5.67 19.51 -23.34
CA VAL A 372 7.05 20.00 -23.57
C VAL A 372 7.61 19.45 -24.88
N ILE A 373 7.50 18.14 -25.11
CA ILE A 373 7.99 17.53 -26.37
C ILE A 373 7.27 18.10 -27.58
N LYS A 374 5.94 18.31 -27.50
CA LYS A 374 5.17 18.91 -28.58
C LYS A 374 5.60 20.35 -28.87
N SER A 375 5.82 21.17 -27.85
CA SER A 375 6.33 22.55 -28.02
C SER A 375 7.71 22.54 -28.69
N LEU A 376 8.63 21.72 -28.19
CA LEU A 376 9.98 21.57 -28.77
C LEU A 376 9.96 21.13 -30.24
N MET A 377 9.09 20.17 -30.60
CA MET A 377 8.93 19.74 -32.00
C MET A 377 8.35 20.85 -32.87
N SER A 378 7.34 21.59 -32.39
CA SER A 378 6.75 22.70 -33.17
C SER A 378 7.72 23.85 -33.41
N LYS A 379 8.72 24.02 -32.54
CA LYS A 379 9.80 25.01 -32.67
C LYS A 379 11.02 24.49 -33.46
N GLY A 380 10.98 23.26 -33.96
CA GLY A 380 12.11 22.64 -34.69
C GLY A 380 13.31 22.27 -33.82
N LEU A 381 13.17 22.30 -32.49
CA LEU A 381 14.25 22.03 -31.52
C LEU A 381 14.42 20.54 -31.19
N LEU A 382 13.49 19.72 -31.67
CA LEU A 382 13.58 18.26 -31.71
C LEU A 382 13.42 17.81 -33.16
N GLY A 383 14.13 16.74 -33.54
CA GLY A 383 14.00 16.14 -34.88
C GLY A 383 12.56 15.69 -35.17
N SER A 384 12.30 15.34 -36.43
CA SER A 384 10.96 14.95 -36.91
C SER A 384 10.38 13.68 -36.28
N LYS A 385 11.22 12.88 -35.59
CA LYS A 385 10.81 11.64 -34.93
C LYS A 385 10.58 11.84 -33.43
N LEU A 386 9.46 11.31 -32.93
CA LEU A 386 9.13 11.34 -31.50
C LEU A 386 10.16 10.54 -30.68
N PRO A 387 10.58 11.06 -29.51
CA PRO A 387 11.48 10.34 -28.62
C PRO A 387 10.80 9.09 -28.01
N PRO A 388 11.56 8.03 -27.68
CA PRO A 388 11.03 6.88 -26.97
C PRO A 388 10.33 7.26 -25.65
N LEU A 389 9.16 6.66 -25.36
CA LEU A 389 8.41 6.95 -24.13
C LEU A 389 9.20 6.65 -22.86
N SER A 390 10.11 5.67 -22.87
CA SER A 390 11.01 5.38 -21.75
C SER A 390 11.89 6.59 -21.39
N LEU A 391 12.46 7.26 -22.39
CA LEU A 391 13.31 8.44 -22.20
C LEU A 391 12.53 9.69 -21.78
N LEU A 392 11.21 9.67 -21.98
CA LEU A 392 10.33 10.79 -21.66
C LEU A 392 9.69 10.62 -20.28
N LEU A 393 9.00 9.51 -20.06
CA LEU A 393 8.06 9.34 -18.94
C LEU A 393 8.65 8.55 -17.77
N ALA A 394 9.56 7.60 -18.05
CA ALA A 394 10.12 6.70 -17.02
C ALA A 394 11.32 7.29 -16.27
N ILE A 395 11.95 8.36 -16.78
CA ILE A 395 13.09 9.00 -16.13
C ILE A 395 12.69 9.94 -14.98
N THR A 396 13.64 10.30 -14.11
CA THR A 396 13.43 11.22 -12.98
C THR A 396 13.02 12.62 -13.45
N ASP A 397 12.50 13.45 -12.54
CA ASP A 397 12.18 14.86 -12.88
C ASP A 397 13.44 15.61 -13.28
N GLU A 398 14.54 15.44 -12.53
CA GLU A 398 15.80 16.11 -12.80
C GLU A 398 16.43 15.68 -14.14
N ALA A 399 16.45 14.39 -14.44
CA ALA A 399 16.94 13.90 -15.73
C ALA A 399 16.10 14.43 -16.91
N PHE A 400 14.77 14.54 -16.72
CA PHE A 400 13.90 15.10 -17.74
C PHE A 400 14.19 16.60 -17.97
N LEU A 401 14.32 17.37 -16.89
CA LEU A 401 14.64 18.79 -16.96
C LEU A 401 15.97 19.03 -17.66
N ASN A 402 17.02 18.30 -17.30
CA ASN A 402 18.34 18.49 -17.88
C ASN A 402 18.36 18.09 -19.36
N LYS A 403 17.61 17.06 -19.76
CA LYS A 403 17.61 16.56 -21.15
C LYS A 403 16.73 17.35 -22.12
N PHE A 404 15.60 17.89 -21.65
CA PHE A 404 14.59 18.49 -22.52
C PHE A 404 14.29 19.96 -22.22
N VAL A 405 14.72 20.48 -21.09
CA VAL A 405 14.41 21.85 -20.67
C VAL A 405 15.69 22.68 -20.57
N ARG A 406 16.60 22.35 -19.64
CA ARG A 406 17.78 23.16 -19.30
C ARG A 406 18.97 23.01 -20.25
N LYS A 407 18.88 22.15 -21.27
CA LYS A 407 19.95 21.98 -22.27
C LYS A 407 20.05 23.13 -23.28
N TYR A 408 19.10 24.07 -23.26
CA TYR A 408 19.09 25.22 -24.15
C TYR A 408 19.59 26.45 -23.37
N ASP A 409 20.44 27.25 -24.01
CA ASP A 409 20.97 28.49 -23.40
C ASP A 409 19.95 29.64 -23.41
N ASP A 410 18.89 29.51 -24.22
CA ASP A 410 17.77 30.46 -24.28
C ASP A 410 16.93 30.42 -23.00
N LYS A 411 17.08 31.46 -22.18
CA LYS A 411 16.39 31.61 -20.89
C LYS A 411 14.88 31.78 -21.05
N GLU A 412 14.40 32.39 -22.13
CA GLU A 412 12.97 32.59 -22.37
C GLU A 412 12.31 31.27 -22.75
N LEU A 413 12.95 30.50 -23.62
CA LEU A 413 12.53 29.14 -23.95
C LEU A 413 12.50 28.25 -22.71
N VAL A 414 13.55 28.27 -21.88
CA VAL A 414 13.60 27.51 -20.64
C VAL A 414 12.42 27.88 -19.72
N ALA A 415 12.13 29.17 -19.56
CA ALA A 415 11.01 29.64 -18.75
C ALA A 415 9.64 29.22 -19.32
N GLU A 416 9.45 29.26 -20.64
CA GLU A 416 8.25 28.76 -21.31
C GLU A 416 8.04 27.27 -21.05
N LEU A 417 9.07 26.44 -21.26
CA LEU A 417 9.00 25.00 -21.05
C LEU A 417 8.76 24.65 -19.58
N MET A 418 9.33 25.40 -18.64
CA MET A 418 9.06 25.25 -17.21
C MET A 418 7.60 25.60 -16.88
N THR A 419 7.04 26.64 -17.51
CA THR A 419 5.62 27.00 -17.38
C THR A 419 4.71 25.88 -17.86
N ILE A 420 5.04 25.24 -18.99
CA ILE A 420 4.29 24.08 -19.50
C ILE A 420 4.29 22.92 -18.48
N LEU A 421 5.41 22.67 -17.80
CA LEU A 421 5.53 21.61 -16.80
C LEU A 421 4.72 21.88 -15.52
N THR A 422 4.52 23.14 -15.17
CA THR A 422 3.86 23.55 -13.93
C THR A 422 2.38 23.91 -14.11
N LYS A 423 1.90 24.12 -15.35
CA LYS A 423 0.53 24.53 -15.69
C LYS A 423 -0.59 23.63 -15.14
N GLY A 424 -0.28 22.40 -14.71
CA GLY A 424 -1.22 21.45 -14.07
C GLY A 424 -0.91 21.10 -12.61
N ARG A 425 0.02 21.81 -11.96
CA ARG A 425 0.40 21.57 -10.54
C ARG A 425 -0.25 22.54 -9.55
N VAL A 426 -0.97 23.54 -10.05
CA VAL A 426 -1.69 24.54 -9.27
C VAL A 426 -3.18 24.23 -9.36
N SER A 427 -3.64 23.26 -8.58
CA SER A 427 -5.02 23.11 -8.11
C SER A 427 -5.05 22.12 -6.96
#